data_AF-A0A3D3Z0J9-F1
#
_entry.id   AF-A0A3D3Z0J9-F1
#
_cell.length_a   1.000
_cell.length_b   1.000
_cell.length_c   1.000
_cell.angle_alpha   90.00
_cell.angle_beta   90.00
_cell.angle_gamma   90.00
#
_symmetry.space_group_name_H-M   'P 1'
#
loop_
_entity.id
_entity.type
_entity.pdbx_description
1 polymer ?
#
loop_
_entity_poly.entity_id
_entity_poly.type
_entity_poly.pdbx_seq_one_letter_code
_entity_poly.pdbx_strand_id
1 'polypeptide(L)' 'RKMLRASLKGLGNCEAILNAAGIDPTARPETIEPEGFFALAKAWRAQG' A
#
# COMPACT_ATOMS: atom_id res chain seq x y z
N ARG A 1 -16.67 -3.18 -1.88
CA ARG A 1 -15.34 -3.57 -1.36
C ARG A 1 -14.47 -2.33 -1.22
N LYS A 2 -13.80 -2.16 -0.08
CA LYS A 2 -12.98 -0.97 0.26
C LYS A 2 -11.65 -1.03 -0.51
N MET A 3 -11.18 0.08 -1.08
CA MET A 3 -9.86 0.15 -1.74
C MET A 3 -8.73 0.10 -0.70
N LEU A 4 -7.57 -0.45 -1.07
CA LEU A 4 -6.41 -0.56 -0.17
C LEU A 4 -6.01 0.82 0.38
N ARG A 5 -6.05 1.86 -0.45
CA ARG A 5 -5.86 3.27 -0.06
C ARG A 5 -6.70 3.69 1.15
N ALA A 6 -7.95 3.26 1.22
CA ALA A 6 -8.87 3.65 2.30
C ALA A 6 -8.62 2.90 3.61
N SER A 7 -7.89 1.77 3.59
CA SER A 7 -7.40 1.10 4.79
C SER A 7 -6.09 1.72 5.29
N LEU A 8 -5.29 2.29 4.38
CA LEU A 8 -3.98 2.90 4.69
C LEU A 8 -4.05 4.39 5.04
N LYS A 9 -5.21 5.03 4.95
CA LYS A 9 -5.39 6.47 5.22
C LYS A 9 -4.88 6.92 6.60
N GLY A 10 -4.90 6.04 7.60
CA GLY A 10 -4.37 6.31 8.95
C GLY A 10 -2.84 6.36 9.03
N LEU A 11 -2.12 5.83 8.03
CA LEU A 11 -0.66 5.83 7.97
C LEU A 11 -0.06 7.09 7.33
N GLY A 12 -0.90 8.04 6.92
CA GLY A 12 -0.46 9.27 6.26
C GLY A 12 -0.32 9.10 4.74
N ASN A 13 0.91 9.21 4.23
CA ASN A 13 1.21 9.36 2.79
C ASN A 13 1.03 8.05 1.99
N CYS A 14 -0.18 7.50 2.01
CA CYS A 14 -0.46 6.17 1.47
C CYS A 14 -0.20 6.06 -0.03
N GLU A 15 -0.42 7.11 -0.83
CA GLU A 15 -0.15 7.09 -2.27
C GLU A 15 1.35 6.96 -2.54
N ALA A 16 2.19 7.66 -1.78
CA ALA A 16 3.63 7.50 -1.89
C ALA A 16 4.10 6.11 -1.46
N ILE A 17 3.53 5.53 -0.41
CA ILE A 17 3.87 4.17 0.05
C ILE A 17 3.43 3.12 -0.98
N LEU A 18 2.23 3.25 -1.55
CA LEU A 18 1.70 2.35 -2.58
C LEU A 18 2.54 2.43 -3.86
N ASN A 19 2.87 3.64 -4.31
CA ASN A 19 3.74 3.84 -5.47
C ASN A 19 5.16 3.28 -5.23
N ALA A 20 5.73 3.48 -4.04
CA ALA A 20 7.03 2.92 -3.68
C ALA A 20 7.02 1.37 -3.60
N ALA A 21 5.86 0.78 -3.28
CA ALA A 21 5.63 -0.66 -3.31
C ALA A 21 5.27 -1.21 -4.71
N GLY A 22 5.13 -0.35 -5.73
CA GLY A 22 4.70 -0.75 -7.08
C GLY A 22 3.23 -1.16 -7.16
N ILE A 23 2.41 -0.75 -6.18
CA ILE A 23 0.99 -1.10 -6.10
C ILE A 23 0.15 0.06 -6.63
N ASP A 24 -0.77 -0.23 -7.55
CA ASP A 24 -1.76 0.74 -8.00
C ASP A 24 -2.62 1.22 -6.81
N PRO A 25 -2.72 2.54 -6.54
CA PRO A 25 -3.51 3.07 -5.44
C PRO A 25 -5.01 2.72 -5.48
N THR A 26 -5.52 2.34 -6.65
CA THR A 26 -6.90 1.90 -6.88
C THR A 26 -7.06 0.38 -6.78
N ALA A 27 -5.96 -0.37 -6.62
CA ALA A 27 -5.98 -1.80 -6.49
C ALA A 27 -6.79 -2.25 -5.27
N ARG A 28 -7.43 -3.42 -5.43
CA ARG A 28 -8.21 -4.05 -4.37
C ARG A 28 -7.26 -4.87 -3.50
N PRO A 29 -7.40 -4.88 -2.17
CA PRO A 29 -6.52 -5.67 -1.30
C PRO A 29 -6.48 -7.16 -1.68
N GLU A 30 -7.61 -7.71 -2.11
CA GLU A 30 -7.70 -9.12 -2.50
C GLU A 30 -7.02 -9.47 -3.84
N THR A 31 -6.59 -8.47 -4.63
CA THR A 31 -5.85 -8.68 -5.88
C THR A 31 -4.35 -8.46 -5.71
N ILE A 32 -3.91 -8.15 -4.49
CA ILE A 32 -2.49 -7.97 -4.17
C ILE A 32 -1.95 -9.30 -3.65
N GLU A 33 -0.93 -9.81 -4.33
CA GLU A 33 -0.19 -10.99 -3.87
C GLU A 33 0.55 -10.68 -2.56
N PRO A 34 0.86 -11.69 -1.72
CA PRO A 34 1.60 -11.51 -0.48
C PRO A 34 2.88 -10.67 -0.63
N GLU A 35 3.60 -10.83 -1.74
CA GLU A 35 4.80 -10.10 -2.12
C GLU A 35 4.57 -8.58 -2.17
N GLY A 36 3.40 -8.14 -2.64
CA GLY A 36 3.01 -6.74 -2.65
C GLY A 36 2.86 -6.18 -1.23
N PHE A 37 2.29 -6.95 -0.30
CA PHE A 37 2.19 -6.53 1.10
C PHE A 37 3.55 -6.44 1.79
N PHE A 38 4.49 -7.34 1.47
CA PHE A 38 5.87 -7.24 1.97
C PHE A 38 6.57 -5.98 1.43
N ALA A 39 6.40 -5.66 0.16
CA ALA A 39 6.92 -4.42 -0.44
C ALA A 39 6.31 -3.17 0.22
N LEU A 40 4.99 -3.19 0.46
CA LEU A 40 4.27 -2.13 1.16
C LEU A 40 4.82 -1.89 2.58
N ALA A 41 5.04 -2.96 3.34
CA ALA A 41 5.59 -2.86 4.69
C ALA A 41 7.02 -2.30 4.69
N LYS A 42 7.85 -2.70 3.73
CA LYS A 42 9.20 -2.14 3.53
C LYS A 42 9.16 -0.67 3.15
N ALA A 43 8.31 -0.28 2.20
CA ALA A 43 8.13 1.09 1.78
C ALA A 43 7.68 1.99 2.95
N TRP A 44 6.74 1.51 3.76
CA TRP A 44 6.29 2.23 4.96
C TRP A 44 7.42 2.39 5.99
N ARG A 45 8.19 1.33 6.25
CA ARG A 45 9.35 1.36 7.14
C ARG A 45 10.50 2.23 6.64
N ALA A 46 10.61 2.49 5.34
CA ALA A 46 11.62 3.39 4.79
C ALA A 46 11.22 4.88 4.89
N GLN A 47 9.95 5.19 5.19
CA GLN A 47 9.47 6.57 5.34
C GLN A 47 9.68 7.17 6.74
N GLY A 48 10.19 6.40 7.70
CA GLY A 48 10.48 6.83 9.07
C GLY A 48 11.62 6.05 9.68
#